data_AF-A0A1G1YXZ6-F1
#
_entry.id   AF-A0A1G1YXZ6-F1
#
_cell.length_a   1.000
_cell.length_b   1.000
_cell.length_c   1.000
_cell.angle_alpha   90.00
_cell.angle_beta   90.00
_cell.angle_gamma   90.00
#
_symmetry.space_group_name_H-M   'P 1'
#
loop_
_entity.id
_entity.type
_entity.pdbx_description
1 polymer ?
#
loop_
_entity_poly.entity_id
_entity_poly.type
_entity_poly.pdbx_seq_one_letter_code
_entity_poly.pdbx_strand_id
1 'polypeptide(L)'
;MSKELNKVILLALLLLCLLPLPAGAQENEDIGVSVTIPSGEEDGGGGGGGGITYTNLTVEGYAYPKAMVTALRNGAAFASVRADEDGTFIINVLVHSGSATIGVWARDSLGLISQPSEIAVYLPGGSSLEVSDVFLSPTIKADKSVVFPGSPVKILGSAYPGSVVKAFTNLPHLNLIEIATANLSGHWEYSINTIGLAHNIYLIKVSSHSYLLNLTSPLSRGVRLNVGPTLSIPFEGITCSGVDFNFDGRVDVIDFSIMLFYWEANPLEVDPPNICVDQDGNSLVNIYDFSRLMYGWKE
;
A
#
# COMPACT_ATOMS: atom_id res chain seq x y z
N MET A 1 1.55 -55.73 -28.48
CA MET A 1 0.45 -54.84 -28.08
C MET A 1 0.91 -53.47 -27.53
N SER A 2 2.14 -53.29 -27.03
CA SER A 2 2.55 -51.98 -26.44
C SER A 2 3.16 -50.95 -27.40
N LYS A 3 3.68 -51.35 -28.57
CA LYS A 3 4.28 -50.40 -29.54
C LYS A 3 3.24 -49.58 -30.32
N GLU A 4 2.06 -50.14 -30.59
CA GLU A 4 0.98 -49.42 -31.26
C GLU A 4 0.24 -48.47 -30.31
N LEU A 5 0.13 -48.83 -29.02
CA LEU A 5 -0.48 -47.96 -28.01
C LEU A 5 0.35 -46.68 -27.79
N ASN A 6 1.68 -46.78 -27.78
CA ASN A 6 2.56 -45.61 -27.66
C ASN A 6 2.50 -44.70 -28.88
N LYS A 7 2.27 -45.23 -30.09
CA LYS A 7 2.10 -44.40 -31.29
C LYS A 7 0.79 -43.64 -31.27
N VAL A 8 -0.30 -44.26 -30.80
CA VAL A 8 -1.61 -43.59 -30.70
C VAL A 8 -1.60 -42.49 -29.64
N ILE A 9 -0.93 -42.72 -28.51
CA ILE A 9 -0.77 -41.69 -27.45
C ILE A 9 0.09 -40.52 -27.95
N LEU A 10 1.18 -40.81 -28.67
CA LEU A 10 2.04 -39.76 -29.22
C LEU A 10 1.34 -38.93 -30.30
N LEU A 11 0.50 -39.57 -31.15
CA LEU A 11 -0.29 -38.88 -32.16
C LEU A 11 -1.40 -38.02 -31.53
N ALA A 12 -2.03 -38.50 -30.45
CA ALA A 12 -3.06 -37.75 -29.72
C ALA A 12 -2.48 -36.52 -28.98
N LEU A 13 -1.27 -36.62 -28.42
CA LEU A 13 -0.55 -35.48 -27.84
C LEU A 13 -0.10 -34.47 -28.90
N LEU A 14 0.31 -34.95 -30.09
CA LEU A 14 0.69 -34.05 -31.19
C LEU A 14 -0.53 -33.30 -31.77
N LEU A 15 -1.70 -33.95 -31.81
CA LEU A 15 -2.94 -33.31 -32.26
C LEU A 15 -3.48 -32.26 -31.26
N LEU A 16 -3.25 -32.46 -29.95
CA LEU A 16 -3.66 -31.51 -28.91
C LEU A 16 -2.82 -30.21 -28.93
N CYS A 17 -1.57 -30.27 -29.41
CA CYS A 17 -0.71 -29.10 -29.59
C CYS A 17 -0.98 -28.28 -30.86
N LEU A 18 -1.83 -28.77 -31.77
CA LEU A 18 -2.20 -28.08 -33.02
C LEU A 18 -3.53 -27.33 -32.94
N LEU A 19 -4.21 -27.39 -31.78
CA LEU A 19 -5.37 -26.54 -31.55
C LEU A 19 -4.88 -25.11 -31.28
N PRO A 20 -5.39 -24.09 -32.00
CA PRO A 20 -5.10 -22.71 -31.66
C PRO A 20 -5.54 -22.48 -30.21
N LEU A 21 -4.59 -22.07 -29.37
CA LEU A 21 -4.90 -21.51 -28.05
C LEU A 21 -5.95 -20.41 -28.28
N PRO A 22 -7.07 -20.39 -27.53
CA PRO A 22 -7.95 -19.24 -27.57
C PRO A 22 -7.08 -18.03 -27.21
N ALA A 23 -6.98 -17.09 -28.16
CA ALA A 23 -6.36 -15.80 -27.91
C ALA A 23 -6.99 -15.28 -26.61
N GLY A 24 -6.16 -15.01 -25.61
CA GLY A 24 -6.62 -14.41 -24.36
C GLY A 24 -7.43 -13.18 -24.73
N ALA A 25 -8.73 -13.23 -24.47
CA ALA A 25 -9.54 -12.03 -24.48
C ALA A 25 -8.88 -11.12 -23.44
N GLN A 26 -8.30 -10.03 -23.90
CA GLN A 26 -7.92 -8.94 -23.03
C GLN A 26 -9.26 -8.34 -22.57
N GLU A 27 -9.82 -8.88 -21.49
CA GLU A 27 -10.96 -8.25 -20.82
C GLU A 27 -10.52 -6.82 -20.51
N ASN A 28 -11.30 -5.85 -21.00
CA ASN A 28 -11.17 -4.47 -20.59
C ASN A 28 -11.53 -4.44 -19.10
N GLU A 29 -10.52 -4.53 -18.23
CA GLU A 29 -10.68 -4.27 -16.81
C GLU A 29 -11.07 -2.79 -16.67
N ASP A 30 -12.28 -2.52 -16.18
CA ASP A 30 -12.74 -1.16 -15.97
C ASP A 30 -12.03 -0.57 -14.74
N ILE A 31 -11.43 0.60 -14.92
CA ILE A 31 -10.79 1.31 -13.81
C ILE A 31 -11.94 1.97 -13.05
N GLY A 32 -12.28 1.44 -11.87
CA GLY A 32 -13.53 1.70 -11.16
C GLY A 32 -13.74 3.15 -10.72
N VAL A 33 -14.15 3.99 -11.68
CA VAL A 33 -14.74 5.30 -11.49
C VAL A 33 -15.63 5.60 -12.70
N SER A 34 -16.91 5.83 -12.45
CA SER A 34 -17.86 6.36 -13.43
C SER A 34 -18.31 7.76 -13.02
N VAL A 35 -18.57 8.64 -13.99
CA VAL A 35 -19.06 10.01 -13.73
C VAL A 35 -20.32 10.23 -14.54
N THR A 36 -21.43 10.48 -13.85
CA THR A 36 -22.74 10.67 -14.46
C THR A 36 -23.32 12.03 -14.07
N ILE A 37 -23.79 12.79 -15.07
CA ILE A 37 -24.56 14.01 -14.86
C ILE A 37 -26.03 13.64 -15.13
N PRO A 38 -26.90 13.53 -14.10
CA PRO A 38 -28.32 13.30 -14.34
C PRO A 38 -28.88 14.46 -15.17
N SER A 39 -29.56 14.14 -16.28
CA SER A 39 -30.22 15.14 -17.11
C SER A 39 -31.41 15.74 -16.36
N GLY A 40 -31.23 16.94 -15.81
CA GLY A 40 -32.34 17.78 -15.36
C GLY A 40 -32.96 18.47 -16.57
N GLU A 41 -34.29 18.52 -16.62
CA GLU A 41 -35.04 19.30 -17.61
C GLU A 41 -34.53 20.76 -17.61
N GLU A 42 -34.15 21.26 -18.78
CA GLU A 42 -33.78 22.66 -18.98
C GLU A 42 -35.02 23.53 -18.81
N ASP A 43 -35.25 24.05 -17.60
CA ASP A 43 -36.16 25.19 -17.43
C ASP A 43 -35.37 26.47 -17.73
N GLY A 44 -35.71 27.08 -18.86
CA GLY A 44 -35.07 28.29 -19.35
C GLY A 44 -35.47 29.51 -18.54
N GLY A 45 -34.51 30.36 -18.19
CA GLY A 45 -34.84 31.69 -17.70
C GLY A 45 -33.74 32.42 -16.92
N GLY A 46 -33.00 33.27 -17.63
CA GLY A 46 -32.72 34.67 -17.24
C GLY A 46 -32.03 34.99 -15.90
N GLY A 47 -30.97 35.80 -16.00
CA GLY A 47 -30.67 36.81 -14.98
C GLY A 47 -29.28 36.73 -14.39
N GLY A 48 -28.42 37.66 -14.83
CA GLY A 48 -27.09 37.87 -14.28
C GLY A 48 -27.12 38.17 -12.78
N GLY A 49 -26.40 37.36 -12.03
CA GLY A 49 -25.91 37.65 -10.69
C GLY A 49 -24.68 36.78 -10.48
N GLY A 50 -23.54 37.36 -10.13
CA GLY A 50 -22.33 36.65 -9.73
C GLY A 50 -22.49 35.95 -8.39
N GLY A 51 -23.51 35.09 -8.28
CA GLY A 51 -23.80 34.31 -7.11
C GLY A 51 -22.92 33.06 -7.07
N ILE A 52 -22.46 32.71 -5.88
CA ILE A 52 -21.84 31.42 -5.64
C ILE A 52 -22.88 30.34 -5.92
N THR A 53 -22.60 29.44 -6.86
CA THR A 53 -23.46 28.29 -7.15
C THR A 53 -22.87 27.03 -6.54
N TYR A 54 -23.75 26.10 -6.17
CA TYR A 54 -23.38 24.83 -5.56
C TYR A 54 -23.82 23.67 -6.44
N THR A 55 -23.11 22.56 -6.34
CA THR A 55 -23.44 21.27 -6.95
C THR A 55 -23.78 20.30 -5.84
N ASN A 56 -24.86 19.53 -6.01
CA ASN A 56 -25.14 18.38 -5.16
C ASN A 56 -24.29 17.20 -5.63
N LEU A 57 -23.17 16.95 -4.94
CA LEU A 57 -22.24 15.89 -5.29
C LEU A 57 -22.59 14.62 -4.52
N THR A 58 -22.79 13.55 -5.26
CA THR A 58 -22.91 12.19 -4.73
C THR A 58 -21.67 11.40 -5.14
N VAL A 59 -20.97 10.82 -4.17
CA VAL A 59 -19.82 9.93 -4.41
C VAL A 59 -20.13 8.56 -3.81
N GLU A 60 -20.15 7.54 -4.66
CA GLU A 60 -20.47 6.17 -4.27
C GLU A 60 -19.35 5.22 -4.68
N GLY A 61 -19.14 4.19 -3.87
CA GLY A 61 -18.14 3.20 -4.18
C GLY A 61 -17.93 2.16 -3.12
N TYR A 62 -16.75 1.56 -3.17
CA TYR A 62 -16.41 0.35 -2.45
C TYR A 62 -15.08 0.54 -1.72
N ALA A 63 -15.11 0.27 -0.42
CA ALA A 63 -14.03 0.44 0.54
C ALA A 63 -13.87 -0.83 1.39
N TYR A 64 -13.24 -0.71 2.55
CA TYR A 64 -13.14 -1.80 3.52
C TYR A 64 -14.34 -1.74 4.48
N PRO A 65 -14.87 -2.88 4.96
CA PRO A 65 -15.98 -2.88 5.90
C PRO A 65 -15.72 -1.97 7.11
N LYS A 66 -16.68 -1.09 7.41
CA LYS A 66 -16.61 -0.16 8.56
C LYS A 66 -15.44 0.82 8.54
N ALA A 67 -14.73 0.99 7.42
CA ALA A 67 -13.64 1.94 7.27
C ALA A 67 -14.14 3.40 7.31
N MET A 68 -13.27 4.33 7.71
CA MET A 68 -13.56 5.76 7.59
C MET A 68 -13.14 6.24 6.20
N VAL A 69 -14.10 6.63 5.37
CA VAL A 69 -13.89 7.17 4.02
C VAL A 69 -13.89 8.69 4.09
N THR A 70 -12.93 9.33 3.43
CA THR A 70 -12.77 10.79 3.41
C THR A 70 -12.71 11.28 1.98
N ALA A 71 -13.56 12.26 1.66
CA ALA A 71 -13.53 12.97 0.38
C ALA A 71 -12.74 14.28 0.48
N LEU A 72 -11.97 14.55 -0.57
CA LEU A 72 -11.07 15.68 -0.74
C LEU A 72 -11.51 16.52 -1.94
N ARG A 73 -11.49 17.84 -1.81
CA ARG A 73 -11.64 18.78 -2.93
C ARG A 73 -10.33 19.53 -3.05
N ASN A 74 -9.64 19.38 -4.17
CA ASN A 74 -8.32 19.98 -4.42
C ASN A 74 -7.34 19.69 -3.25
N GLY A 75 -7.35 18.45 -2.74
CA GLY A 75 -6.51 17.98 -1.64
C GLY A 75 -7.02 18.32 -0.22
N ALA A 76 -8.02 19.20 -0.07
CA ALA A 76 -8.58 19.55 1.24
C ALA A 76 -9.78 18.67 1.60
N ALA A 77 -9.79 18.08 2.79
CA ALA A 77 -10.91 17.27 3.26
C ALA A 77 -12.17 18.12 3.46
N PHE A 78 -13.31 17.64 2.97
CA PHE A 78 -14.58 18.36 3.07
C PHE A 78 -15.77 17.49 3.49
N ALA A 79 -15.65 16.16 3.41
CA ALA A 79 -16.64 15.22 3.91
C ALA A 79 -16.00 13.91 4.36
N SER A 80 -16.64 13.22 5.31
CA SER A 80 -16.24 11.88 5.73
C SER A 80 -17.45 11.07 6.17
N VAL A 81 -17.42 9.78 5.85
CA VAL A 81 -18.47 8.81 6.15
C VAL A 81 -17.84 7.50 6.59
N ARG A 82 -18.58 6.69 7.34
CA ARG A 82 -18.18 5.32 7.65
C ARG A 82 -18.77 4.39 6.59
N ALA A 83 -17.95 3.55 5.97
CA ALA A 83 -18.43 2.50 5.06
C ALA A 83 -19.31 1.50 5.81
N ASP A 84 -20.24 0.89 5.09
CA ASP A 84 -21.18 -0.09 5.62
C ASP A 84 -20.48 -1.45 5.91
N GLU A 85 -21.25 -2.41 6.44
CA GLU A 85 -20.72 -3.73 6.80
C GLU A 85 -20.27 -4.55 5.58
N ASP A 86 -20.86 -4.29 4.41
CA ASP A 86 -20.47 -4.90 3.13
C ASP A 86 -19.31 -4.18 2.43
N GLY A 87 -18.87 -3.04 2.98
CA GLY A 87 -17.80 -2.22 2.42
C GLY A 87 -18.27 -1.16 1.42
N THR A 88 -19.58 -1.01 1.17
CA THR A 88 -20.09 0.09 0.35
C THR A 88 -20.07 1.43 1.10
N PHE A 89 -20.06 2.54 0.37
CA PHE A 89 -20.20 3.87 0.97
C PHE A 89 -20.89 4.84 0.01
N ILE A 90 -21.58 5.84 0.58
CA ILE A 90 -22.21 6.94 -0.15
C ILE A 90 -21.91 8.26 0.59
N ILE A 91 -21.42 9.27 -0.13
CA ILE A 91 -21.21 10.62 0.36
C ILE A 91 -22.12 11.57 -0.42
N ASN A 92 -23.04 12.25 0.27
CA ASN A 92 -23.92 13.27 -0.30
C ASN A 92 -23.59 14.63 0.31
N VAL A 93 -23.20 15.60 -0.52
CA VAL A 93 -22.64 16.87 -0.04
C VAL A 93 -22.78 18.00 -1.05
N LEU A 94 -23.13 19.19 -0.57
CA LEU A 94 -23.12 20.41 -1.36
C LEU A 94 -21.69 20.96 -1.47
N VAL A 95 -21.22 21.13 -2.69
CA VAL A 95 -19.87 21.64 -2.98
C VAL A 95 -19.94 22.85 -3.91
N HIS A 96 -18.98 23.76 -3.79
CA HIS A 96 -18.87 24.91 -4.69
C HIS A 96 -18.67 24.43 -6.13
N SER A 97 -19.46 24.99 -7.06
CA SER A 97 -19.39 24.69 -8.48
C SER A 97 -18.04 25.05 -9.10
N GLY A 98 -17.79 24.55 -10.30
CA GLY A 98 -16.57 24.77 -11.07
C GLY A 98 -15.64 23.56 -11.11
N SER A 99 -14.50 23.72 -11.78
CA SER A 99 -13.51 22.65 -11.91
C SER A 99 -12.87 22.30 -10.58
N ALA A 100 -12.81 21.01 -10.28
CA ALA A 100 -12.20 20.50 -9.07
C ALA A 100 -11.59 19.11 -9.30
N THR A 101 -10.61 18.77 -8.47
CA THR A 101 -10.17 17.40 -8.29
C THR A 101 -10.85 16.84 -7.05
N ILE A 102 -11.64 15.78 -7.24
CA ILE A 102 -12.24 15.01 -6.15
C ILE A 102 -11.31 13.86 -5.82
N GLY A 103 -10.80 13.82 -4.59
CA GLY A 103 -9.99 12.72 -4.06
C GLY A 103 -10.80 11.91 -3.06
N VAL A 104 -10.65 10.59 -3.05
CA VAL A 104 -11.29 9.71 -2.05
C VAL A 104 -10.26 8.74 -1.50
N TRP A 105 -10.17 8.65 -0.18
CA TRP A 105 -9.31 7.68 0.50
C TRP A 105 -10.00 7.11 1.74
N ALA A 106 -9.53 5.96 2.21
CA ALA A 106 -10.05 5.32 3.41
C ALA A 106 -8.97 5.05 4.45
N ARG A 107 -9.38 5.09 5.73
CA ARG A 107 -8.64 4.54 6.87
C ARG A 107 -9.29 3.24 7.31
N ASP A 108 -8.53 2.16 7.31
CA ASP A 108 -9.01 0.86 7.75
C ASP A 108 -9.05 0.72 9.29
N SER A 109 -9.51 -0.44 9.77
CA SER A 109 -9.61 -0.75 11.21
C SER A 109 -8.25 -0.85 11.92
N LEU A 110 -7.17 -1.04 11.18
CA LEU A 110 -5.79 -1.05 11.68
C LEU A 110 -5.15 0.35 11.67
N GLY A 111 -5.90 1.37 11.22
CA GLY A 111 -5.43 2.74 11.11
C GLY A 111 -4.58 3.00 9.87
N LEU A 112 -4.43 2.03 8.96
CA LEU A 112 -3.70 2.20 7.70
C LEU A 112 -4.53 3.02 6.73
N ILE A 113 -3.85 3.78 5.86
CA ILE A 113 -4.48 4.72 4.94
C ILE A 113 -4.22 4.28 3.51
N SER A 114 -5.27 4.30 2.68
CA SER A 114 -5.19 3.98 1.26
C SER A 114 -4.40 5.03 0.46
N GLN A 115 -4.04 4.69 -0.78
CA GLN A 115 -3.72 5.72 -1.76
C GLN A 115 -5.03 6.42 -2.16
N PRO A 116 -5.09 7.77 -2.22
CA PRO A 116 -6.27 8.47 -2.72
C PRO A 116 -6.55 8.15 -4.19
N SER A 117 -7.81 7.87 -4.50
CA SER A 117 -8.33 7.86 -5.87
C SER A 117 -8.70 9.29 -6.24
N GLU A 118 -8.11 9.85 -7.29
CA GLU A 118 -8.29 11.25 -7.68
C GLU A 118 -8.91 11.37 -9.07
N ILE A 119 -9.93 12.22 -9.21
CA ILE A 119 -10.71 12.39 -10.43
C ILE A 119 -10.90 13.89 -10.67
N ALA A 120 -10.50 14.37 -11.85
CA ALA A 120 -10.78 15.73 -12.27
C ALA A 120 -12.20 15.80 -12.85
N VAL A 121 -13.05 16.65 -12.29
CA VAL A 121 -14.45 16.83 -12.70
C VAL A 121 -14.81 18.30 -12.81
N TYR A 122 -15.86 18.58 -13.58
CA TYR A 122 -16.54 19.85 -13.55
C TYR A 122 -17.81 19.73 -12.71
N LEU A 123 -17.94 20.57 -11.68
CA LEU A 123 -19.10 20.60 -10.79
C LEU A 123 -20.16 21.59 -11.33
N PRO A 124 -21.27 21.13 -11.95
CA PRO A 124 -22.28 22.03 -12.52
C PRO A 124 -23.08 22.74 -11.43
N GLY A 125 -23.08 24.07 -11.43
CA GLY A 125 -23.83 24.87 -10.46
C GLY A 125 -25.34 24.76 -10.66
N GLY A 126 -26.09 24.55 -9.57
CA GLY A 126 -27.54 24.39 -9.59
C GLY A 126 -28.02 22.98 -9.99
N SER A 127 -27.10 22.03 -10.16
CA SER A 127 -27.39 20.66 -10.59
C SER A 127 -26.76 19.63 -9.65
N SER A 128 -27.03 18.35 -9.92
CA SER A 128 -26.38 17.22 -9.25
C SER A 128 -25.26 16.64 -10.13
N LEU A 129 -24.23 16.10 -9.49
CA LEU A 129 -23.20 15.29 -10.14
C LEU A 129 -23.02 14.00 -9.34
N GLU A 130 -22.98 12.87 -10.04
CA GLU A 130 -22.73 11.57 -9.45
C GLU A 130 -21.35 11.05 -9.89
N VAL A 131 -20.56 10.59 -8.92
CA VAL A 131 -19.29 9.89 -9.12
C VAL A 131 -19.45 8.50 -8.52
N SER A 132 -19.66 7.51 -9.38
CA SER A 132 -19.98 6.14 -9.02
C SER A 132 -18.77 5.21 -9.20
N ASP A 133 -18.91 3.97 -8.75
CA ASP A 133 -17.94 2.87 -8.90
C ASP A 133 -16.57 3.10 -8.27
N VAL A 134 -16.41 4.10 -7.37
CA VAL A 134 -15.12 4.44 -6.75
C VAL A 134 -14.55 3.26 -5.96
N PHE A 135 -13.64 2.51 -6.58
CA PHE A 135 -13.08 1.28 -6.02
C PHE A 135 -11.73 1.57 -5.35
N LEU A 136 -11.70 1.64 -4.01
CA LEU A 136 -10.52 2.11 -3.28
C LEU A 136 -9.37 1.11 -3.31
N SER A 137 -8.15 1.64 -3.48
CA SER A 137 -6.91 0.85 -3.39
C SER A 137 -6.79 0.09 -2.06
N PRO A 138 -6.18 -1.10 -2.00
CA PRO A 138 -5.94 -1.76 -0.72
C PRO A 138 -5.00 -0.95 0.18
N THR A 139 -5.15 -1.09 1.49
CA THR A 139 -4.08 -0.74 2.42
C THR A 139 -3.03 -1.85 2.43
N ILE A 140 -1.79 -1.50 2.77
CA ILE A 140 -0.69 -2.46 2.88
C ILE A 140 0.30 -2.02 3.96
N LYS A 141 0.78 -3.00 4.74
CA LYS A 141 1.89 -2.88 5.69
C LYS A 141 2.68 -4.19 5.66
N ALA A 142 3.99 -4.12 5.87
CA ALA A 142 4.78 -5.29 6.23
C ALA A 142 4.94 -5.37 7.75
N ASP A 143 4.96 -6.59 8.29
CA ASP A 143 5.34 -6.83 9.68
C ASP A 143 6.79 -6.45 9.95
N LYS A 144 7.65 -6.52 8.93
CA LYS A 144 9.09 -6.19 8.97
C LYS A 144 9.49 -5.36 7.75
N SER A 145 10.31 -4.32 7.97
CA SER A 145 10.94 -3.51 6.90
C SER A 145 12.29 -4.06 6.45
N VAL A 146 12.97 -4.83 7.30
CA VAL A 146 14.31 -5.37 7.06
C VAL A 146 14.40 -6.83 7.48
N VAL A 147 14.97 -7.68 6.63
CA VAL A 147 15.13 -9.12 6.90
C VAL A 147 16.37 -9.73 6.28
N PHE A 148 16.85 -10.81 6.89
CA PHE A 148 17.80 -11.71 6.28
C PHE A 148 17.15 -12.55 5.18
N PRO A 149 17.91 -12.90 4.12
CA PRO A 149 17.47 -13.93 3.18
C PRO A 149 17.04 -15.21 3.91
N GLY A 150 15.85 -15.70 3.58
CA GLY A 150 15.25 -16.88 4.20
C GLY A 150 14.35 -16.61 5.41
N SER A 151 14.35 -15.38 5.95
CA SER A 151 13.39 -14.98 6.98
C SER A 151 12.05 -14.58 6.35
N PRO A 152 10.94 -15.27 6.64
CA PRO A 152 9.64 -14.91 6.07
C PRO A 152 9.18 -13.53 6.56
N VAL A 153 8.51 -12.80 5.65
CA VAL A 153 7.91 -11.49 5.88
C VAL A 153 6.43 -11.59 5.61
N LYS A 154 5.59 -11.08 6.52
CA LYS A 154 4.16 -10.99 6.30
C LYS A 154 3.80 -9.59 5.80
N ILE A 155 3.14 -9.52 4.65
CA ILE A 155 2.43 -8.32 4.21
C ILE A 155 0.94 -8.50 4.46
N LEU A 156 0.27 -7.43 4.89
CA LEU A 156 -1.14 -7.46 5.25
C LEU A 156 -1.78 -6.09 5.10
N GLY A 157 -3.11 -6.08 5.04
CA GLY A 157 -3.91 -4.86 5.00
C GLY A 157 -5.38 -5.17 4.78
N SER A 158 -6.09 -4.19 4.24
CA SER A 158 -7.52 -4.23 4.01
C SER A 158 -7.85 -3.96 2.53
N ALA A 159 -8.84 -4.66 1.98
CA ALA A 159 -9.41 -4.46 0.66
C ALA A 159 -10.93 -4.72 0.70
N TYR A 160 -11.64 -4.44 -0.39
CA TYR A 160 -13.08 -4.72 -0.48
C TYR A 160 -13.35 -6.23 -0.34
N PRO A 161 -14.37 -6.69 0.41
CA PRO A 161 -14.59 -8.09 0.72
C PRO A 161 -14.65 -8.99 -0.52
N GLY A 162 -13.98 -10.14 -0.45
CA GLY A 162 -13.94 -11.11 -1.55
C GLY A 162 -13.04 -10.73 -2.72
N SER A 163 -12.41 -9.55 -2.71
CA SER A 163 -11.50 -9.12 -3.78
C SER A 163 -10.19 -9.90 -3.72
N VAL A 164 -9.65 -10.26 -4.89
CA VAL A 164 -8.29 -10.79 -5.02
C VAL A 164 -7.28 -9.65 -4.99
N VAL A 165 -6.17 -9.84 -4.30
CA VAL A 165 -5.08 -8.87 -4.17
C VAL A 165 -3.95 -9.27 -5.10
N LYS A 166 -3.61 -8.40 -6.05
CA LYS A 166 -2.53 -8.58 -7.03
C LYS A 166 -1.31 -7.75 -6.64
N ALA A 167 -0.12 -8.35 -6.66
CA ALA A 167 1.12 -7.67 -6.29
C ALA A 167 1.84 -7.05 -7.50
N PHE A 168 2.41 -5.86 -7.28
CA PHE A 168 3.22 -5.11 -8.25
C PHE A 168 4.56 -4.78 -7.58
N THR A 169 5.61 -5.45 -8.03
CA THR A 169 6.89 -5.44 -7.30
C THR A 169 8.07 -5.81 -8.20
N ASN A 170 9.26 -5.39 -7.78
CA ASN A 170 10.53 -5.85 -8.33
C ASN A 170 11.02 -7.17 -7.69
N LEU A 171 10.23 -7.83 -6.84
CA LEU A 171 10.52 -9.17 -6.32
C LEU A 171 10.38 -10.22 -7.44
N PRO A 172 11.38 -11.09 -7.64
CA PRO A 172 11.26 -12.24 -8.52
C PRO A 172 10.04 -13.09 -8.17
N HIS A 173 9.30 -13.53 -9.19
CA HIS A 173 8.15 -14.44 -9.06
C HIS A 173 6.94 -13.93 -8.27
N LEU A 174 6.92 -12.66 -7.85
CA LEU A 174 5.78 -12.05 -7.14
C LEU A 174 5.10 -10.92 -7.93
N ASN A 175 5.67 -10.51 -9.07
CA ASN A 175 5.09 -9.44 -9.88
C ASN A 175 3.90 -9.93 -10.72
N LEU A 176 2.80 -9.19 -10.70
CA LEU A 176 1.56 -9.42 -11.44
C LEU A 176 0.86 -10.75 -11.11
N ILE A 177 1.03 -11.25 -9.89
CA ILE A 177 0.31 -12.44 -9.41
C ILE A 177 -0.69 -12.10 -8.31
N GLU A 178 -1.75 -12.91 -8.23
CA GLU A 178 -2.69 -12.91 -7.12
C GLU A 178 -2.03 -13.58 -5.91
N ILE A 179 -1.99 -12.84 -4.80
CA ILE A 179 -1.28 -13.26 -3.59
C ILE A 179 -2.23 -13.60 -2.45
N ALA A 180 -3.43 -13.02 -2.42
CA ALA A 180 -4.39 -13.22 -1.35
C ALA A 180 -5.82 -12.89 -1.83
N THR A 181 -6.81 -13.31 -1.05
CA THR A 181 -8.21 -12.88 -1.19
C THR A 181 -8.63 -12.24 0.12
N ALA A 182 -9.25 -11.05 0.06
CA ALA A 182 -9.76 -10.37 1.23
C ALA A 182 -10.96 -11.14 1.82
N ASN A 183 -10.94 -11.36 3.12
CA ASN A 183 -12.04 -12.03 3.81
C ASN A 183 -13.26 -11.09 3.98
N LEU A 184 -14.31 -11.56 4.65
CA LEU A 184 -15.53 -10.77 4.87
C LEU A 184 -15.32 -9.52 5.74
N SER A 185 -14.26 -9.46 6.54
CA SER A 185 -13.89 -8.24 7.29
C SER A 185 -12.97 -7.33 6.48
N GLY A 186 -12.70 -7.64 5.21
CA GLY A 186 -11.79 -6.95 4.33
C GLY A 186 -10.31 -7.25 4.56
N HIS A 187 -9.94 -8.07 5.56
CA HIS A 187 -8.54 -8.37 5.87
C HIS A 187 -7.94 -9.31 4.84
N TRP A 188 -6.71 -9.03 4.42
CA TRP A 188 -5.89 -9.91 3.60
C TRP A 188 -4.47 -10.00 4.17
N GLU A 189 -3.82 -11.13 3.98
CA GLU A 189 -2.41 -11.30 4.33
C GLU A 189 -1.71 -12.26 3.36
N TYR A 190 -0.40 -12.08 3.22
CA TYR A 190 0.46 -12.95 2.43
C TYR A 190 1.86 -13.06 3.05
N SER A 191 2.44 -14.26 3.03
CA SER A 191 3.79 -14.52 3.53
C SER A 191 4.78 -14.59 2.37
N ILE A 192 5.68 -13.62 2.30
CA ILE A 192 6.75 -13.56 1.32
C ILE A 192 7.88 -14.50 1.78
N ASN A 193 8.23 -15.44 0.91
CA ASN A 193 9.44 -16.24 1.06
C ASN A 193 10.64 -15.44 0.55
N THR A 194 11.62 -15.21 1.42
CA THR A 194 12.83 -14.43 1.09
C THR A 194 14.04 -15.30 0.78
N ILE A 195 13.89 -16.63 0.71
CA ILE A 195 14.95 -17.55 0.29
C ILE A 195 15.36 -17.20 -1.15
N GLY A 196 16.67 -17.03 -1.37
CA GLY A 196 17.24 -16.77 -2.70
C GLY A 196 17.03 -15.36 -3.22
N LEU A 197 16.44 -14.46 -2.43
CA LEU A 197 16.39 -13.04 -2.78
C LEU A 197 17.78 -12.41 -2.63
N ALA A 198 18.15 -11.58 -3.61
CA ALA A 198 19.39 -10.82 -3.58
C ALA A 198 19.32 -9.70 -2.53
N HIS A 199 20.49 -9.21 -2.12
CA HIS A 199 20.56 -8.04 -1.25
C HIS A 199 20.08 -6.80 -2.01
N ASN A 200 18.90 -6.30 -1.67
CA ASN A 200 18.27 -5.17 -2.35
C ASN A 200 17.10 -4.60 -1.54
N ILE A 201 16.65 -3.43 -1.95
CA ILE A 201 15.36 -2.86 -1.55
C ILE A 201 14.32 -3.27 -2.58
N TYR A 202 13.31 -3.97 -2.09
CA TYR A 202 12.13 -4.34 -2.86
C TYR A 202 10.98 -3.39 -2.54
N LEU A 203 10.36 -2.84 -3.58
CA LEU A 203 9.15 -2.02 -3.46
C LEU A 203 7.94 -2.91 -3.79
N ILE A 204 7.00 -2.98 -2.87
CA ILE A 204 5.79 -3.78 -3.02
C ILE A 204 4.60 -2.82 -3.00
N LYS A 205 3.84 -2.82 -4.09
CA LYS A 205 2.51 -2.22 -4.18
C LYS A 205 1.51 -3.31 -4.47
N VAL A 206 0.25 -3.08 -4.16
CA VAL A 206 -0.84 -4.01 -4.47
C VAL A 206 -2.01 -3.27 -5.09
N SER A 207 -2.78 -3.95 -5.92
CA SER A 207 -4.15 -3.56 -6.26
C SER A 207 -5.10 -4.69 -5.86
N SER A 208 -6.39 -4.38 -5.79
CA SER A 208 -7.43 -5.40 -5.67
C SER A 208 -8.27 -5.46 -6.94
N HIS A 209 -8.79 -6.66 -7.23
CA HIS A 209 -9.77 -6.89 -8.28
C HIS A 209 -10.98 -7.63 -7.69
N SER A 210 -12.18 -7.17 -8.01
CA SER A 210 -13.43 -7.83 -7.65
C SER A 210 -14.07 -8.45 -8.88
N TYR A 211 -14.06 -9.78 -8.98
CA TYR A 211 -14.73 -10.50 -10.07
C TYR A 211 -16.25 -10.35 -10.07
N LEU A 212 -16.84 -10.08 -8.89
CA LEU A 212 -18.28 -9.85 -8.78
C LEU A 212 -18.70 -8.53 -9.42
N LEU A 213 -17.90 -7.48 -9.21
CA LEU A 213 -18.18 -6.14 -9.71
C LEU A 213 -17.49 -5.86 -11.06
N ASN A 214 -16.53 -6.69 -11.44
CA ASN A 214 -15.60 -6.48 -12.56
C ASN A 214 -14.82 -5.15 -12.46
N LEU A 215 -14.39 -4.79 -11.25
CA LEU A 215 -13.65 -3.55 -10.97
C LEU A 215 -12.23 -3.84 -10.49
N THR A 216 -11.27 -3.08 -11.00
CA THR A 216 -9.87 -3.08 -10.53
C THR A 216 -9.54 -1.75 -9.84
N SER A 217 -8.86 -1.83 -8.70
CA SER A 217 -8.50 -0.64 -7.92
C SER A 217 -7.23 0.01 -8.45
N PRO A 218 -6.98 1.29 -8.13
CA PRO A 218 -5.64 1.87 -8.22
C PRO A 218 -4.63 1.10 -7.36
N LEU A 219 -3.34 1.36 -7.62
CA LEU A 219 -2.25 0.83 -6.78
C LEU A 219 -2.25 1.45 -5.39
N SER A 220 -1.96 0.63 -4.40
CA SER A 220 -1.73 1.03 -3.02
C SER A 220 -0.51 1.93 -2.87
N ARG A 221 -0.35 2.46 -1.66
CA ARG A 221 0.95 2.93 -1.18
C ARG A 221 1.99 1.81 -1.28
N GLY A 222 3.26 2.19 -1.43
CA GLY A 222 4.35 1.22 -1.50
C GLY A 222 4.91 0.88 -0.12
N VAL A 223 5.15 -0.40 0.12
CA VAL A 223 5.96 -0.88 1.25
C VAL A 223 7.37 -1.21 0.74
N ARG A 224 8.38 -0.78 1.48
CA ARG A 224 9.78 -1.09 1.20
C ARG A 224 10.20 -2.27 2.07
N LEU A 225 10.74 -3.31 1.43
CA LEU A 225 11.35 -4.45 2.08
C LEU A 225 12.84 -4.47 1.74
N ASN A 226 13.68 -4.27 2.75
CA ASN A 226 15.12 -4.39 2.62
C ASN A 226 15.53 -5.84 2.93
N VAL A 227 15.92 -6.58 1.89
CA VAL A 227 16.56 -7.88 2.06
C VAL A 227 18.05 -7.63 1.97
N GLY A 228 18.80 -7.96 3.01
CA GLY A 228 20.22 -7.65 3.05
C GLY A 228 20.90 -8.39 4.17
N PRO A 229 22.24 -8.33 4.24
CA PRO A 229 22.86 -8.37 5.54
C PRO A 229 22.43 -7.05 6.19
N THR A 230 21.36 -7.06 6.99
CA THR A 230 21.51 -6.31 8.24
C THR A 230 22.81 -6.81 8.84
N LEU A 231 23.61 -5.98 9.49
CA LEU A 231 24.72 -6.49 10.27
C LEU A 231 24.12 -7.46 11.32
N SER A 232 23.96 -8.74 10.96
CA SER A 232 23.91 -9.87 11.87
C SER A 232 25.30 -9.92 12.42
N ILE A 233 25.58 -9.01 13.32
CA ILE A 233 26.42 -9.42 14.41
C ILE A 233 25.51 -10.41 15.16
N PRO A 234 25.85 -11.71 15.17
CA PRO A 234 25.13 -12.65 16.00
C PRO A 234 25.13 -12.07 17.41
N PHE A 235 24.04 -12.24 18.15
CA PHE A 235 24.01 -11.96 19.59
C PHE A 235 24.97 -12.88 20.38
N GLU A 236 25.84 -13.62 19.69
CA GLU A 236 27.12 -14.12 20.18
C GLU A 236 28.25 -13.32 19.50
N GLY A 237 28.73 -12.27 20.19
CA GLY A 237 30.03 -11.68 19.90
C GLY A 237 30.07 -10.29 19.25
N ILE A 238 29.06 -9.43 19.43
CA ILE A 238 29.27 -7.98 19.23
C ILE A 238 30.30 -7.51 20.27
N THR A 239 31.57 -7.43 19.87
CA THR A 239 32.53 -6.63 20.62
C THR A 239 32.36 -5.19 20.17
N CYS A 240 31.54 -4.42 20.88
CA CYS A 240 31.48 -2.99 20.68
C CYS A 240 32.89 -2.41 20.87
N SER A 241 33.35 -1.61 19.91
CA SER A 241 34.67 -0.95 19.95
C SER A 241 34.61 0.30 20.83
N GLY A 242 34.10 0.14 22.06
CA GLY A 242 33.75 1.27 22.91
C GLY A 242 32.65 2.13 22.28
N VAL A 243 32.99 3.38 21.97
CA VAL A 243 32.06 4.44 21.52
C VAL A 243 32.26 4.85 20.05
N ASP A 244 33.01 4.05 19.31
CA ASP A 244 33.08 4.10 17.84
C ASP A 244 31.90 3.26 17.30
N PHE A 245 30.80 3.94 16.98
CA PHE A 245 29.52 3.32 16.64
C PHE A 245 29.39 2.95 15.17
N ASN A 246 30.25 3.50 14.31
CA ASN A 246 30.32 3.16 12.88
C ASN A 246 31.52 2.25 12.54
N PHE A 247 32.38 1.94 13.51
CA PHE A 247 33.57 1.09 13.40
C PHE A 247 34.62 1.60 12.41
N ASP A 248 34.75 2.93 12.28
CA ASP A 248 35.73 3.54 11.38
C ASP A 248 37.10 3.80 12.03
N GLY A 249 37.22 3.48 13.33
CA GLY A 249 38.43 3.64 14.12
C GLY A 249 38.63 5.05 14.71
N ARG A 250 37.65 5.95 14.54
CA ARG A 250 37.61 7.30 15.12
C ARG A 250 36.47 7.38 16.13
N VAL A 251 36.52 8.43 16.95
CA VAL A 251 35.41 8.80 17.83
C VAL A 251 35.22 10.30 17.67
N ASP A 252 34.27 10.67 16.83
CA ASP A 252 34.05 12.05 16.41
C ASP A 252 32.56 12.43 16.29
N VAL A 253 32.28 13.53 15.58
CA VAL A 253 30.92 14.06 15.40
C VAL A 253 29.99 13.08 14.67
N ILE A 254 30.53 12.14 13.89
CA ILE A 254 29.76 11.10 13.21
C ILE A 254 29.18 10.14 14.24
N ASP A 255 29.96 9.66 15.21
CA ASP A 255 29.47 8.83 16.31
C ASP A 255 28.42 9.56 17.14
N PHE A 256 28.64 10.85 17.39
CA PHE A 256 27.62 11.68 18.04
C PHE A 256 26.32 11.76 17.23
N SER A 257 26.40 11.93 15.91
CA SER A 257 25.23 11.95 15.04
C SER A 257 24.48 10.62 15.02
N ILE A 258 25.21 9.50 15.11
CA ILE A 258 24.64 8.17 15.24
C ILE A 258 23.94 8.05 16.58
N MET A 259 24.55 8.47 17.69
CA MET A 259 23.91 8.44 19.00
C MET A 259 22.63 9.28 19.06
N LEU A 260 22.65 10.48 18.49
CA LEU A 260 21.47 11.34 18.43
C LEU A 260 20.31 10.72 17.64
N PHE A 261 20.61 9.90 16.63
CA PHE A 261 19.58 9.18 15.88
C PHE A 261 18.79 8.19 16.76
N TYR A 262 19.42 7.62 17.80
CA TYR A 262 18.78 6.70 18.75
C TYR A 262 18.31 7.38 20.04
N TRP A 263 18.41 8.70 20.16
CA TRP A 263 18.13 9.42 21.41
C TRP A 263 16.72 9.14 21.94
N GLU A 264 16.62 8.83 23.24
CA GLU A 264 15.37 8.46 23.93
C GLU A 264 14.65 7.24 23.34
N ALA A 265 15.39 6.37 22.63
CA ALA A 265 14.86 5.15 22.06
C ALA A 265 15.62 3.90 22.52
N ASN A 266 14.94 2.76 22.46
CA ASN A 266 15.57 1.45 22.53
C ASN A 266 16.29 1.17 21.21
N PRO A 267 17.62 1.01 21.18
CA PRO A 267 18.36 0.86 19.92
C PRO A 267 18.11 -0.47 19.21
N LEU A 268 17.42 -1.42 19.86
CA LEU A 268 16.94 -2.65 19.21
C LEU A 268 15.58 -2.46 18.51
N GLU A 269 14.85 -1.39 18.82
CA GLU A 269 13.53 -1.07 18.25
C GLU A 269 13.59 0.00 17.16
N VAL A 270 14.75 0.64 16.98
CA VAL A 270 15.03 1.61 15.91
C VAL A 270 15.63 0.89 14.69
N ASP A 271 15.28 1.32 13.47
CA ASP A 271 15.76 0.75 12.20
C ASP A 271 16.71 1.75 11.49
N PRO A 272 18.00 1.41 11.26
CA PRO A 272 18.65 0.16 11.61
C PRO A 272 18.89 0.03 13.12
N PRO A 273 19.01 -1.18 13.69
CA PRO A 273 19.36 -1.35 15.10
C PRO A 273 20.86 -1.20 15.33
N ASN A 274 21.26 -0.60 16.46
CA ASN A 274 22.66 -0.49 16.87
C ASN A 274 22.81 -0.59 18.40
N ILE A 275 22.98 -1.81 18.91
CA ILE A 275 23.12 -2.06 20.35
C ILE A 275 24.35 -1.37 20.97
N CYS A 276 25.38 -1.06 20.17
CA CYS A 276 26.57 -0.40 20.71
C CYS A 276 26.30 1.05 21.11
N VAL A 277 25.18 1.65 20.73
CA VAL A 277 24.86 3.02 21.15
C VAL A 277 24.36 3.06 22.61
N ASP A 278 23.73 1.99 23.09
CA ASP A 278 23.38 1.80 24.50
C ASP A 278 24.59 1.23 25.25
N GLN A 279 25.36 2.15 25.81
CA GLN A 279 26.66 1.85 26.40
C GLN A 279 26.51 1.28 27.81
N ASP A 280 25.46 1.64 28.54
CA ASP A 280 25.22 1.12 29.88
C ASP A 280 24.29 -0.11 29.94
N GLY A 281 23.67 -0.46 28.81
CA GLY A 281 22.88 -1.67 28.61
C GLY A 281 21.46 -1.58 29.18
N ASN A 282 20.95 -0.37 29.42
CA ASN A 282 19.65 -0.14 30.05
C ASN A 282 18.46 -0.12 29.07
N SER A 283 18.73 -0.39 27.77
CA SER A 283 17.76 -0.35 26.66
C SER A 283 17.18 1.03 26.33
N LEU A 284 17.85 2.11 26.73
CA LEU A 284 17.43 3.50 26.49
C LEU A 284 18.65 4.42 26.27
N VAL A 285 18.87 4.85 25.04
CA VAL A 285 19.96 5.79 24.73
C VAL A 285 19.62 7.17 25.31
N ASN A 286 20.45 7.64 26.24
CA ASN A 286 20.26 8.91 26.91
C ASN A 286 21.59 9.57 27.32
N ILE A 287 21.51 10.52 28.27
CA ILE A 287 22.67 11.29 28.74
C ILE A 287 23.77 10.41 29.36
N TYR A 288 23.43 9.26 29.94
CA TYR A 288 24.41 8.33 30.49
C TYR A 288 25.28 7.71 29.40
N ASP A 289 24.69 7.34 28.26
CA ASP A 289 25.42 6.84 27.10
C ASP A 289 26.26 7.96 26.47
N PHE A 290 25.70 9.15 26.34
CA PHE A 290 26.42 10.33 25.84
C PHE A 290 27.65 10.65 26.69
N SER A 291 27.56 10.51 28.01
CA SER A 291 28.71 10.74 28.89
C SER A 291 29.89 9.80 28.58
N ARG A 292 29.60 8.58 28.12
CA ARG A 292 30.62 7.60 27.71
C ARG A 292 31.19 7.92 26.33
N LEU A 293 30.35 8.35 25.38
CA LEU A 293 30.82 8.86 24.08
C LEU A 293 31.82 10.00 24.28
N MET A 294 31.48 10.97 25.13
CA MET A 294 32.35 12.10 25.44
C MET A 294 33.64 11.67 26.15
N TYR A 295 33.59 10.65 27.00
CA TYR A 295 34.80 10.08 27.62
C TYR A 295 35.75 9.46 26.59
N GLY A 296 35.20 8.80 25.55
CA GLY A 296 35.99 8.14 24.51
C GLY A 296 36.39 9.04 23.33
N TRP A 297 36.00 10.31 23.33
CA TRP A 297 36.23 11.26 22.24
C TRP A 297 37.72 11.48 21.97
N LYS A 298 38.14 11.37 20.70
CA LYS A 298 39.58 11.42 20.33
C LYS A 298 39.94 12.37 19.17
N GLU A 299 38.95 12.96 18.50
CA GLU A 299 39.09 13.73 17.24
C GLU A 299 39.50 12.90 16.01
#